data_AF-X1PJG5-F1
#
_entry.id   AF-X1PJG5-F1
#
_cell.length_a   1.000
_cell.length_b   1.000
_cell.length_c   1.000
_cell.angle_alpha   90.00
_cell.angle_beta   90.00
_cell.angle_gamma   90.00
#
_symmetry.space_group_name_H-M   'P 1'
#
loop_
_entity.id
_entity.type
_entity.pdbx_description
1 polymer ?
#
loop_
_entity_poly.entity_id
_entity_poly.type
_entity_poly.pdbx_seq_one_letter_code
_entity_poly.pdbx_strand_id
1 'polypeptide(L)'
;NSDSDSISFYSASTYTTAGEYDVRVGCDSEGSITSAWIKLASESWSQARQATVSGNVISGSTDFGGDDPEKGLQLTFKWDGGTHTYDNGDPGSGNPVEVTIWVKQGFAGALEDILDKMVEADGSLDISEELVDGNIEQINRRIEREGARLDQVQERLVARFARLEKMLTLLQQQFAAIALFNTTGNV
;
A
#
# COMPACT_ATOMS: atom_id res chain seq x y z
N ASN A 1 13.93 6.23 -4.98
CA ASN A 1 14.08 7.67 -5.24
C ASN A 1 12.79 8.14 -5.88
N SER A 2 12.32 9.33 -5.51
CA SER A 2 11.18 10.04 -6.13
C SER A 2 11.68 11.40 -6.62
N ASP A 3 10.98 12.01 -7.57
CA ASP A 3 11.26 13.35 -8.07
C ASP A 3 10.57 14.47 -7.27
N SER A 4 9.81 14.09 -6.23
CA SER A 4 9.08 15.00 -5.35
C SER A 4 9.24 14.64 -3.87
N ASP A 5 9.26 15.68 -3.04
CA ASP A 5 9.22 15.59 -1.57
C ASP A 5 7.83 15.22 -1.03
N SER A 6 6.79 15.32 -1.86
CA SER A 6 5.40 15.08 -1.46
C SER A 6 5.02 13.61 -1.48
N ILE A 7 5.73 12.76 -2.24
CA ILE A 7 5.49 11.31 -2.24
C ILE A 7 6.84 10.58 -2.14
N SER A 8 6.95 9.71 -1.15
CA SER A 8 8.13 8.90 -0.89
C SER A 8 7.82 7.42 -1.05
N PHE A 9 8.78 6.67 -1.59
CA PHE A 9 8.74 5.21 -1.56
C PHE A 9 8.74 4.72 -0.12
N TYR A 10 7.81 3.82 0.22
CA TYR A 10 7.74 3.20 1.53
C TYR A 10 8.22 1.75 1.49
N SER A 11 7.59 0.93 0.65
CA SER A 11 7.98 -0.46 0.44
C SER A 11 7.44 -0.99 -0.89
N ALA A 12 8.03 -2.06 -1.41
CA ALA A 12 7.47 -2.86 -2.49
C ALA A 12 7.56 -4.33 -2.09
N SER A 13 6.65 -5.14 -2.62
CA SER A 13 6.71 -6.58 -2.44
C SER A 13 7.48 -7.23 -3.60
N THR A 14 7.60 -8.55 -3.57
CA THR A 14 7.60 -9.36 -4.80
C THR A 14 6.26 -9.11 -5.50
N TYR A 15 5.82 -9.63 -6.62
CA TYR A 15 4.62 -9.13 -7.33
C TYR A 15 4.67 -7.66 -7.81
N THR A 16 5.35 -6.72 -7.13
CA THR A 16 5.61 -5.39 -7.71
C THR A 16 6.56 -5.57 -8.89
N THR A 17 6.24 -4.98 -10.04
CA THR A 17 7.12 -4.97 -11.21
C THR A 17 8.18 -3.89 -11.05
N ALA A 18 9.43 -4.17 -11.42
CA ALA A 18 10.48 -3.14 -11.41
C ALA A 18 10.19 -2.10 -12.52
N GLY A 19 10.54 -0.85 -12.27
CA GLY A 19 10.33 0.21 -13.26
C GLY A 19 9.96 1.56 -12.65
N GLU A 20 9.54 2.45 -13.53
CA GLU A 20 9.09 3.80 -13.21
C GLU A 20 7.57 3.79 -13.07
N TYR A 21 7.07 4.39 -11.99
CA TYR A 21 5.65 4.53 -11.71
C TYR A 21 5.29 6.00 -11.62
N ASP A 22 4.20 6.37 -12.30
CA ASP A 22 3.59 7.68 -12.12
C ASP A 22 2.43 7.56 -11.14
N VAL A 23 2.42 8.48 -10.18
CA VAL A 23 1.47 8.47 -9.06
C VAL A 23 0.78 9.82 -9.03
N ARG A 24 -0.55 9.79 -8.97
CA ARG A 24 -1.37 10.98 -8.77
C ARG A 24 -2.15 10.90 -7.47
N VAL A 25 -2.09 11.96 -6.68
CA VAL A 25 -2.75 12.03 -5.37
C VAL A 25 -3.59 13.29 -5.29
N GLY A 26 -4.86 13.11 -4.91
CA GLY A 26 -5.74 14.18 -4.49
C GLY A 26 -5.81 14.24 -2.97
N CYS A 27 -5.81 15.44 -2.41
CA CYS A 27 -6.00 15.69 -0.99
C CYS A 27 -6.80 16.97 -0.74
N ASP A 28 -7.51 17.01 0.39
CA ASP A 28 -8.25 18.20 0.82
C ASP A 28 -7.34 19.25 1.50
N SER A 29 -7.95 20.35 1.94
CA SER A 29 -7.25 21.43 2.66
C SER A 29 -6.73 21.05 4.05
N GLU A 30 -7.07 19.86 4.55
CA GLU A 30 -6.60 19.32 5.82
C GLU A 30 -5.46 18.30 5.61
N GLY A 31 -5.08 18.05 4.34
CA GLY A 31 -4.04 17.09 3.96
C GLY A 31 -4.51 15.64 3.97
N SER A 32 -5.82 15.39 4.10
CA SER A 32 -6.38 14.05 3.99
C SER A 32 -6.44 13.64 2.52
N ILE A 33 -5.86 12.48 2.20
CA ILE A 33 -5.88 11.95 0.83
C ILE A 33 -7.32 11.53 0.49
N THR A 34 -7.86 12.12 -0.55
CA THR A 34 -9.21 11.81 -1.06
C THR A 34 -9.17 10.71 -2.12
N SER A 35 -8.09 10.65 -2.90
CA SER A 35 -7.91 9.68 -3.98
C SER A 35 -6.43 9.52 -4.32
N ALA A 36 -6.05 8.34 -4.79
CA ALA A 36 -4.74 8.09 -5.34
C ALA A 36 -4.82 7.11 -6.52
N TRP A 37 -3.97 7.31 -7.52
CA TRP A 37 -3.89 6.51 -8.74
C TRP A 37 -2.44 6.21 -9.07
N ILE A 38 -2.20 4.99 -9.55
CA ILE A 38 -0.86 4.52 -9.89
C ILE A 38 -0.90 3.85 -11.26
N LYS A 39 0.13 4.09 -12.05
CA LYS A 39 0.39 3.41 -13.33
C LYS A 39 1.88 3.23 -13.53
N LEU A 40 2.29 2.37 -14.47
CA LEU A 40 3.65 2.45 -15.01
C LEU A 40 3.82 3.76 -15.79
N ALA A 41 5.03 4.31 -15.78
CA ALA A 41 5.35 5.51 -16.56
C ALA A 41 5.12 5.30 -18.07
N SER A 42 5.29 4.06 -18.55
CA SER A 42 5.01 3.66 -19.93
C SER A 42 3.53 3.54 -20.28
N GLU A 43 2.62 3.53 -19.30
CA GLU A 43 1.18 3.38 -19.51
C GLU A 43 0.48 4.74 -19.66
N SER A 44 -0.67 4.75 -20.34
CA SER A 44 -1.57 5.90 -20.39
C SER A 44 -2.33 6.04 -19.07
N TRP A 45 -2.72 7.27 -18.69
CA TRP A 45 -3.57 7.52 -17.53
C TRP A 45 -4.94 6.84 -17.62
N SER A 46 -5.42 6.52 -18.82
CA SER A 46 -6.63 5.68 -18.99
C SER A 46 -6.49 4.24 -18.49
N GLN A 47 -5.25 3.78 -18.27
CA GLN A 47 -4.92 2.47 -17.72
C GLN A 47 -4.52 2.55 -16.24
N ALA A 48 -4.55 3.74 -15.65
CA ALA A 48 -4.19 3.91 -14.25
C ALA A 48 -5.17 3.20 -13.34
N ARG A 49 -4.63 2.65 -12.26
CA ARG A 49 -5.36 1.85 -11.31
C ARG A 49 -5.52 2.62 -10.01
N GLN A 50 -6.70 2.52 -9.43
CA GLN A 50 -7.02 3.22 -8.19
C GLN A 50 -6.25 2.57 -7.05
N ALA A 51 -5.48 3.38 -6.33
CA ALA A 51 -4.74 2.94 -5.17
C ALA A 51 -5.61 2.95 -3.92
N THR A 52 -5.32 2.03 -3.01
CA THR A 52 -5.94 1.97 -1.69
C THR A 52 -5.24 2.94 -0.75
N VAL A 53 -6.02 3.79 -0.08
CA VAL A 53 -5.50 4.83 0.82
C VAL A 53 -5.81 4.46 2.27
N SER A 54 -4.82 4.55 3.15
CA SER A 54 -4.96 4.34 4.59
C SER A 54 -4.14 5.37 5.36
N GLY A 55 -4.80 6.44 5.81
CA GLY A 55 -4.12 7.60 6.39
C GLY A 55 -3.26 8.29 5.34
N ASN A 56 -1.95 8.34 5.55
CA ASN A 56 -0.97 8.90 4.61
C ASN A 56 -0.28 7.84 3.74
N VAL A 57 -0.67 6.57 3.86
CA VAL A 57 -0.09 5.48 3.07
C VAL A 57 -0.98 5.19 1.87
N ILE A 58 -0.37 5.16 0.70
CA ILE A 58 -0.98 4.80 -0.58
C ILE A 58 -0.44 3.44 -0.96
N SER A 59 -1.33 2.48 -1.19
CA SER A 59 -0.97 1.12 -1.62
C SER A 59 -1.53 0.86 -3.02
N GLY A 60 -0.72 0.32 -3.92
CA GLY A 60 -1.17 -0.18 -5.21
C GLY A 60 -2.17 -1.33 -5.06
N SER A 61 -2.53 -1.95 -6.20
CA SER A 61 -3.53 -3.04 -6.24
C SER A 61 -3.25 -4.09 -5.16
N THR A 62 -4.28 -4.37 -4.35
CA THR A 62 -4.27 -5.45 -3.35
C THR A 62 -4.92 -6.73 -3.90
N ASP A 63 -5.40 -6.70 -5.14
CA ASP A 63 -5.86 -7.89 -5.84
C ASP A 63 -4.63 -8.66 -6.34
N PHE A 64 -4.28 -9.74 -5.65
CA PHE A 64 -3.17 -10.60 -6.04
C PHE A 64 -3.51 -11.59 -7.17
N GLY A 65 -4.75 -11.59 -7.68
CA GLY A 65 -5.21 -12.46 -8.77
C GLY A 65 -4.97 -11.94 -10.21
N GLY A 66 -4.79 -10.63 -10.41
CA GLY A 66 -4.49 -10.03 -11.73
C GLY A 66 -2.99 -9.97 -12.10
N ASP A 67 -2.62 -9.23 -13.15
CA ASP A 67 -1.21 -8.98 -13.55
C ASP A 67 -0.79 -7.51 -13.37
N ASP A 68 -1.45 -6.80 -12.45
CA ASP A 68 -1.16 -5.39 -12.20
C ASP A 68 0.28 -5.16 -11.72
N PRO A 69 1.04 -4.23 -12.35
CA PRO A 69 2.45 -4.01 -12.03
C PRO A 69 2.66 -3.38 -10.66
N GLU A 70 1.75 -2.54 -10.18
CA GLU A 70 1.88 -1.82 -8.91
C GLU A 70 1.51 -2.65 -7.66
N LYS A 71 1.29 -3.96 -7.82
CA LYS A 71 0.89 -4.83 -6.70
C LYS A 71 1.84 -4.77 -5.54
N GLY A 72 1.29 -4.54 -4.35
CA GLY A 72 2.07 -4.44 -3.11
C GLY A 72 3.12 -3.31 -3.09
N LEU A 73 3.07 -2.38 -4.05
CA LEU A 73 3.77 -1.11 -3.96
C LEU A 73 3.09 -0.26 -2.88
N GLN A 74 3.88 0.29 -1.97
CA GLN A 74 3.43 1.20 -0.94
C GLN A 74 4.27 2.46 -0.94
N LEU A 75 3.56 3.58 -0.83
CA LEU A 75 4.09 4.93 -0.89
C LEU A 75 3.56 5.71 0.31
N THR A 76 4.32 6.70 0.76
CA THR A 76 3.89 7.64 1.80
C THR A 76 3.70 9.01 1.18
N PHE A 77 2.56 9.62 1.43
CA PHE A 77 2.27 11.00 1.08
C PHE A 77 2.68 11.93 2.23
N LYS A 78 3.33 13.03 1.89
CA LYS A 78 3.62 14.14 2.78
C LYS A 78 2.90 15.36 2.24
N TRP A 79 1.95 15.86 3.02
CA TRP A 79 1.19 17.05 2.68
C TRP A 79 2.09 18.28 2.65
N ASP A 80 1.91 19.12 1.64
CA ASP A 80 2.68 20.34 1.38
C ASP A 80 1.95 21.62 1.82
N GLY A 81 0.74 21.50 2.36
CA GLY A 81 -0.11 22.64 2.75
C GLY A 81 -1.15 23.04 1.69
N GLY A 82 -1.17 22.40 0.52
CA GLY A 82 -2.06 22.69 -0.59
C GLY A 82 -3.33 21.83 -0.60
N THR A 83 -4.35 22.29 -1.35
CA THR A 83 -5.48 21.44 -1.75
C THR A 83 -5.23 20.94 -3.17
N HIS A 84 -5.30 19.62 -3.35
CA HIS A 84 -5.06 18.97 -4.63
C HIS A 84 -6.32 18.21 -5.02
N THR A 85 -7.08 18.77 -5.94
CA THR A 85 -8.39 18.22 -6.30
C THR A 85 -8.30 17.28 -7.49
N TYR A 86 -9.20 16.31 -7.47
CA TYR A 86 -9.50 15.42 -8.57
C TYR A 86 -10.92 15.69 -9.02
N ASP A 87 -11.12 15.84 -10.33
CA ASP A 87 -12.48 15.88 -10.89
C ASP A 87 -12.91 14.45 -11.24
N ASN A 88 -14.00 14.02 -10.60
CA ASN A 88 -14.53 12.65 -10.57
C ASN A 88 -14.38 11.86 -11.89
N GLY A 89 -13.54 10.82 -11.87
CA GLY A 89 -13.57 9.70 -12.83
C GLY A 89 -12.49 9.70 -13.92
N ASP A 90 -11.72 10.79 -14.07
CA ASP A 90 -10.56 10.83 -14.98
C ASP A 90 -9.28 11.09 -14.19
N PRO A 91 -8.30 10.17 -14.20
CA PRO A 91 -7.03 10.43 -13.57
C PRO A 91 -6.21 11.57 -14.15
N GLY A 92 -6.61 12.11 -15.30
CA GLY A 92 -6.12 13.33 -15.95
C GLY A 92 -6.67 14.67 -15.47
N SER A 93 -7.76 14.70 -14.69
CA SER A 93 -8.53 15.93 -14.47
C SER A 93 -8.34 16.54 -13.07
N GLY A 94 -8.29 17.87 -12.99
CA GLY A 94 -8.11 18.65 -11.75
C GLY A 94 -6.69 19.18 -11.56
N ASN A 95 -6.21 19.22 -10.31
CA ASN A 95 -4.85 19.63 -9.94
C ASN A 95 -4.23 18.66 -8.91
N PRO A 96 -4.07 17.37 -9.27
CA PRO A 96 -3.44 16.41 -8.37
C PRO A 96 -1.94 16.67 -8.18
N VAL A 97 -1.40 16.18 -7.07
CA VAL A 97 0.05 16.01 -6.93
C VAL A 97 0.46 14.84 -7.83
N GLU A 98 1.36 15.10 -8.79
CA GLU A 98 1.92 14.08 -9.70
C GLU A 98 3.40 13.89 -9.41
N VAL A 99 3.82 12.63 -9.24
CA VAL A 99 5.20 12.24 -8.88
C VAL A 99 5.57 10.98 -9.63
N THR A 100 6.80 10.92 -10.13
CA THR A 100 7.41 9.71 -10.69
C THR A 100 8.32 9.05 -9.66
N ILE A 101 8.16 7.74 -9.49
CA ILE A 101 8.89 6.94 -8.49
C ILE A 101 9.61 5.79 -9.19
N TRP A 102 10.90 5.64 -8.86
CA TRP A 102 11.73 4.57 -9.37
C TRP A 102 11.77 3.38 -8.41
N VAL A 103 11.26 2.24 -8.87
CA VAL A 103 11.32 0.94 -8.17
C VAL A 103 12.42 0.10 -8.80
N LYS A 104 13.56 -0.02 -8.10
CA LYS A 104 14.78 -0.67 -8.61
C LYS A 104 14.75 -2.20 -8.61
N GLN A 105 13.99 -2.83 -7.71
CA GLN A 105 13.85 -4.29 -7.67
C GLN A 105 12.41 -4.64 -7.29
N GLY A 106 11.70 -5.21 -8.26
CA GLY A 106 10.42 -5.90 -8.11
C GLY A 106 10.59 -7.41 -8.36
N PHE A 107 9.54 -8.22 -8.20
CA PHE A 107 9.63 -9.69 -8.40
C PHE A 107 10.12 -10.10 -9.76
N ALA A 108 9.73 -9.38 -10.82
CA ALA A 108 10.21 -9.64 -12.17
C ALA A 108 11.73 -9.51 -12.28
N GLY A 109 12.33 -8.47 -11.66
CA GLY A 109 13.78 -8.29 -11.64
C GLY A 109 14.50 -9.28 -10.73
N ALA A 110 13.90 -9.63 -9.59
CA ALA A 110 14.46 -10.68 -8.72
C ALA A 110 14.40 -12.08 -9.36
N LEU A 111 13.38 -12.35 -10.19
CA LEU A 111 13.24 -13.60 -10.94
C LEU A 111 14.18 -13.63 -12.16
N GLU A 112 14.32 -12.52 -12.88
CA GLU A 112 15.32 -12.36 -13.96
C GLU A 112 16.74 -12.53 -13.41
N ASP A 113 17.08 -11.91 -12.28
CA ASP A 113 18.37 -12.11 -11.59
C ASP A 113 18.62 -13.58 -11.21
N ILE A 114 17.58 -14.37 -10.93
CA ILE A 114 17.68 -15.80 -10.65
C ILE A 114 17.87 -16.59 -11.95
N LEU A 115 17.10 -16.28 -13.00
CA LEU A 115 17.19 -16.93 -14.29
C LEU A 115 18.55 -16.68 -14.95
N ASP A 116 19.05 -15.45 -14.94
CA ASP A 116 20.37 -15.10 -15.46
C ASP A 116 21.48 -15.82 -14.69
N LYS A 117 21.38 -15.89 -13.35
CA LYS A 117 22.36 -16.64 -12.54
C LYS A 117 22.28 -18.15 -12.75
N MET A 118 21.10 -18.71 -13.04
CA MET A 118 20.95 -20.12 -13.39
C MET A 118 21.55 -20.43 -14.76
N VAL A 119 21.37 -19.54 -15.74
CA VAL A 119 21.96 -19.67 -17.08
C VAL A 119 23.49 -19.50 -17.03
N GLU A 120 24.00 -18.59 -16.20
CA GLU A 120 25.43 -18.40 -15.99
C GLU A 120 26.09 -19.57 -15.20
N ALA A 121 25.32 -20.27 -14.36
CA ALA A 121 25.78 -21.42 -13.56
C ALA A 121 25.71 -22.79 -14.27
N ASP A 122 25.13 -22.89 -15.48
CA ASP A 122 25.08 -24.13 -16.29
C ASP A 122 26.47 -24.68 -16.71
N GLY A 123 27.56 -24.05 -16.23
CA GLY A 123 28.93 -24.54 -16.32
C GLY A 123 29.48 -25.30 -15.10
N SER A 124 28.78 -25.35 -13.94
CA SER A 124 29.33 -26.02 -12.74
C SER A 124 28.24 -26.50 -11.76
N LEU A 125 27.99 -27.80 -11.77
CA LEU A 125 26.93 -28.49 -11.01
C LEU A 125 27.03 -28.38 -9.47
N ASP A 126 28.22 -28.14 -8.92
CA ASP A 126 28.43 -27.99 -7.46
C ASP A 126 28.04 -26.58 -6.95
N ILE A 127 28.03 -25.57 -7.82
CA ILE A 127 27.65 -24.19 -7.45
C ILE A 127 26.13 -24.06 -7.30
N SER A 128 25.35 -24.87 -8.02
CA SER A 128 23.89 -24.85 -8.00
C SER A 128 23.26 -25.22 -6.65
N GLU A 129 23.83 -26.16 -5.88
CA GLU A 129 23.29 -26.53 -4.56
C GLU A 129 23.45 -25.40 -3.54
N GLU A 130 24.63 -24.79 -3.45
CA GLU A 130 24.88 -23.68 -2.51
C GLU A 130 24.07 -22.42 -2.88
N LEU A 131 23.79 -22.22 -4.17
CA LEU A 131 22.88 -21.18 -4.65
C LEU A 131 21.43 -21.46 -4.25
N VAL A 132 20.95 -22.70 -4.38
CA VAL A 132 19.59 -23.07 -3.98
C VAL A 132 19.41 -22.92 -2.47
N ASP A 133 20.38 -23.32 -1.66
CA ASP A 133 20.34 -23.14 -0.20
C ASP A 133 20.36 -21.66 0.22
N GLY A 134 21.19 -20.84 -0.42
CA GLY A 134 21.21 -19.39 -0.20
C GLY A 134 19.86 -18.72 -0.54
N ASN A 135 19.18 -19.21 -1.58
CA ASN A 135 17.86 -18.75 -1.97
C ASN A 135 16.78 -19.17 -0.97
N ILE A 136 16.82 -20.41 -0.47
CA ILE A 136 15.90 -20.91 0.57
C ILE A 136 16.04 -20.06 1.84
N GLU A 137 17.27 -19.75 2.26
CA GLU A 137 17.51 -18.88 3.39
C GLU A 137 16.94 -17.47 3.20
N GLN A 138 17.09 -16.89 2.00
CA GLN A 138 16.57 -15.56 1.71
C GLN A 138 15.03 -15.54 1.73
N ILE A 139 14.40 -16.61 1.23
CA ILE A 139 12.95 -16.81 1.28
C ILE A 139 12.49 -16.95 2.73
N ASN A 140 13.16 -17.74 3.56
CA ASN A 140 12.82 -17.92 4.98
C ASN A 140 12.92 -16.60 5.77
N ARG A 141 14.01 -15.85 5.62
CA ARG A 141 14.18 -14.52 6.24
C ARG A 141 13.11 -13.52 5.80
N ARG A 142 12.53 -13.71 4.63
CA ARG A 142 11.43 -12.89 4.12
C ARG A 142 10.10 -13.32 4.72
N ILE A 143 9.82 -14.62 4.78
CA ILE A 143 8.62 -15.17 5.43
C ILE A 143 8.56 -14.70 6.89
N GLU A 144 9.67 -14.73 7.62
CA GLU A 144 9.73 -14.27 9.00
C GLU A 144 9.37 -12.78 9.15
N ARG A 145 9.92 -11.92 8.28
CA ARG A 145 9.60 -10.49 8.29
C ARG A 145 8.14 -10.22 7.94
N GLU A 146 7.58 -10.95 6.98
CA GLU A 146 6.19 -10.78 6.58
C GLU A 146 5.23 -11.34 7.64
N GLY A 147 5.59 -12.44 8.29
CA GLY A 147 4.88 -12.96 9.47
C GLY A 147 4.81 -11.93 10.59
N ALA A 148 5.95 -11.34 10.96
CA ALA A 148 6.00 -10.29 11.98
C ALA A 148 5.16 -9.05 11.61
N ARG A 149 5.11 -8.69 10.32
CA ARG A 149 4.26 -7.60 9.82
C ARG A 149 2.77 -7.94 9.92
N LEU A 150 2.38 -9.15 9.52
CA LEU A 150 1.00 -9.62 9.61
C LEU A 150 0.51 -9.67 11.06
N ASP A 151 1.36 -10.12 11.98
CA ASP A 151 1.07 -10.15 13.41
C ASP A 151 0.79 -8.74 13.96
N GLN A 152 1.62 -7.75 13.60
CA GLN A 152 1.41 -6.35 14.00
C GLN A 152 0.09 -5.77 13.45
N VAL A 153 -0.26 -6.10 12.20
CA VAL A 153 -1.53 -5.68 11.60
C VAL A 153 -2.71 -6.33 12.31
N GLN A 154 -2.61 -7.63 12.62
CA GLN A 154 -3.61 -8.36 13.38
C GLN A 154 -3.83 -7.75 14.76
N GLU A 155 -2.76 -7.49 15.52
CA GLU A 155 -2.84 -6.83 16.83
C GLU A 155 -3.53 -5.46 16.73
N ARG A 156 -3.18 -4.67 15.72
CA ARG A 156 -3.80 -3.36 15.48
C ARG A 156 -5.29 -3.48 15.17
N LEU A 157 -5.70 -4.48 14.39
CA LEU A 157 -7.10 -4.74 14.06
C LEU A 157 -7.89 -5.19 15.31
N VAL A 158 -7.35 -6.10 16.11
CA VAL A 158 -7.95 -6.53 17.38
C VAL A 158 -8.13 -5.35 18.33
N ALA A 159 -7.10 -4.50 18.47
CA ALA A 159 -7.16 -3.31 19.30
C ALA A 159 -8.20 -2.28 18.81
N ARG A 160 -8.42 -2.18 17.49
CA ARG A 160 -9.48 -1.34 16.92
C ARG A 160 -10.87 -1.91 17.20
N PHE A 161 -11.06 -3.22 17.04
CA PHE A 161 -12.33 -3.90 17.36
C PHE A 161 -12.71 -3.70 18.84
N ALA A 162 -11.77 -3.93 19.77
CA ALA A 162 -12.02 -3.72 21.19
C ALA A 162 -12.43 -2.27 21.53
N ARG A 163 -11.86 -1.27 20.84
CA ARG A 163 -12.28 0.13 20.99
C ARG A 163 -13.69 0.37 20.47
N LEU A 164 -14.02 -0.19 19.31
CA LEU A 164 -15.36 -0.07 18.73
C LEU A 164 -16.42 -0.72 19.62
N GLU A 165 -16.15 -1.92 20.16
CA GLU A 165 -17.03 -2.58 21.13
C GLU A 165 -17.26 -1.71 22.37
N LYS A 166 -16.18 -1.16 22.95
CA LYS A 166 -16.28 -0.27 24.11
C LYS A 166 -17.09 0.99 23.80
N MET A 167 -16.91 1.60 22.63
CA MET A 167 -17.70 2.75 22.20
C MET A 167 -19.17 2.39 22.04
N LEU A 168 -19.47 1.20 21.51
CA LEU A 168 -20.84 0.73 21.30
C LEU A 168 -21.53 0.46 22.65
N THR A 169 -20.84 -0.14 23.62
CA THR A 169 -21.34 -0.28 24.99
C THR A 169 -21.61 1.08 25.64
N LEU A 170 -20.71 2.05 25.46
CA LEU A 170 -20.87 3.38 26.04
C LEU A 170 -22.05 4.13 25.41
N LEU A 171 -22.26 4.02 24.09
CA LEU A 171 -23.45 4.53 23.42
C LEU A 171 -24.73 3.87 23.92
N GLN A 172 -24.74 2.55 24.10
CA GLN A 172 -25.89 1.84 24.68
C GLN A 172 -26.22 2.32 26.10
N GLN A 173 -25.21 2.57 26.93
CA GLN A 173 -25.40 3.14 28.27
C GLN A 173 -25.95 4.57 28.22
N GLN A 174 -25.48 5.41 27.28
CA GLN A 174 -26.02 6.75 27.08
C GLN A 174 -27.48 6.72 26.61
N PHE A 175 -27.82 5.84 25.67
CA PHE A 175 -29.21 5.67 25.22
C PHE A 175 -30.13 5.20 26.36
N ALA A 176 -29.68 4.26 27.19
CA ALA A 176 -30.44 3.81 28.36
C ALA A 176 -30.65 4.93 29.38
N ALA A 177 -29.63 5.77 29.63
CA ALA A 177 -29.74 6.91 30.53
C ALA A 177 -30.69 8.01 29.99
N ILE A 178 -30.62 8.31 28.69
CA ILE A 178 -31.51 9.28 28.03
C ILE A 178 -32.96 8.76 28.04
N ALA A 179 -33.18 7.46 27.81
CA ALA A 179 -34.50 6.85 27.88
C ALA A 179 -35.12 6.93 29.29
N LEU A 180 -34.33 6.76 30.34
CA LEU A 180 -34.78 6.91 31.73
C LEU A 180 -35.10 8.37 32.09
N PHE A 181 -34.35 9.33 31.55
CA PHE A 181 -34.60 10.75 31.82
C PHE A 181 -35.90 11.23 31.16
N ASN A 182 -36.22 10.74 29.95
CA ASN A 182 -37.45 11.07 29.25
C ASN A 182 -38.71 10.47 29.90
N THR A 183 -38.62 9.35 30.63
CA THR A 183 -39.77 8.76 31.33
C THR A 183 -40.03 9.38 32.70
N THR A 184 -39.05 10.07 33.29
CA THR A 184 -39.18 10.71 34.62
C THR A 184 -39.56 12.20 34.54
N GLY A 185 -39.43 12.83 33.36
CA GLY A 185 -39.78 14.24 33.13
C GLY A 185 -41.24 14.53 32.76
N ASN A 186 -42.14 13.54 32.84
CA ASN A 186 -43.56 13.72 32.53
C ASN A 186 -44.46 13.05 33.59
N VAL A 187 -44.38 13.54 34.84
CA VAL A 187 -45.44 13.44 35.86
C VAL A 187 -45.36 14.67 36.78
#